data_AF-A0A538AYX9-F1
#
_entry.id   AF-A0A538AYX9-F1
#
_cell.length_a   1.000
_cell.length_b   1.000
_cell.length_c   1.000
_cell.angle_alpha   90.00
_cell.angle_beta   90.00
_cell.angle_gamma   90.00
#
_symmetry.space_group_name_H-M   'P 1'
#
loop_
_entity.id
_entity.type
_entity.pdbx_description
1 polymer ?
#
loop_
_entity_poly.entity_id
_entity_poly.type
_entity_poly.pdbx_seq_one_letter_code
_entity_poly.pdbx_strand_id
1 'polypeptide(L)'
;MYGVPVAGNRLLHYLFPIPLMAGVAVWGLARWLAVRRRSLGPALAFGLVLVVLGGFLFLAWKAGRVQRAWTEAKGVRQIAAADRYVQGFAGDRYVVYLLDTGTGRHHETVGRWWAVVQSTIRPDELERTRFYYGRPAGYLDGFPASALRGGTLVPPEAASRALAVVIDRYNHRGFQEAEALPGARVVAQGVAVLNGPAPPAPLPLPAAVEANTRPIGLALAIVLILFTFLVVGSGWALALLPPDPLVRVGLAPGLGAASMILAGLGWDRVGLPFRGWASLGPVAIASVTGWALALIVAARSVVGVQSGPSASPPGGG
;
A
#
# COMPACT_ATOMS: atom_id res chain seq x y z
N MET A 1 -6.17 12.76 11.56
CA MET A 1 -6.34 11.57 10.70
C MET A 1 -5.31 11.68 9.59
N TYR A 2 -4.10 11.21 9.85
CA TYR A 2 -2.95 11.36 8.97
C TYR A 2 -2.78 10.09 8.14
N GLY A 3 -2.61 10.24 6.83
CA GLY A 3 -2.36 9.12 5.93
C GLY A 3 -2.84 9.43 4.53
N VAL A 4 -2.14 10.33 3.84
CA VAL A 4 -2.19 10.38 2.38
C VAL A 4 -1.87 8.96 1.89
N PRO A 5 -2.71 8.30 1.06
CA PRO A 5 -2.46 6.95 0.60
C PRO A 5 -1.36 6.99 -0.47
N VAL A 6 -0.12 7.20 -0.04
CA VAL A 6 1.08 7.00 -0.86
C VAL A 6 1.20 5.50 -1.15
N ALA A 7 1.83 5.12 -2.26
CA ALA A 7 2.07 3.72 -2.63
C ALA A 7 2.64 2.86 -1.48
N GLY A 8 3.35 3.48 -0.51
CA GLY A 8 3.78 2.85 0.74
C GLY A 8 2.64 2.30 1.61
N ASN A 9 1.51 3.00 1.75
CA ASN A 9 0.36 2.49 2.52
C ASN A 9 -0.29 1.26 1.85
N ARG A 10 -0.20 1.15 0.52
CA ARG A 10 -0.62 -0.06 -0.21
C ARG A 10 0.31 -1.24 0.10
N LEU A 11 1.62 -0.99 0.21
CA LEU A 11 2.62 -1.99 0.62
C LEU A 11 2.44 -2.45 2.07
N LEU A 12 2.01 -1.55 2.96
CA LEU A 12 1.62 -1.86 4.34
C LEU A 12 0.30 -2.65 4.44
N HIS A 13 -0.60 -2.48 3.47
CA HIS A 13 -1.84 -3.25 3.38
C HIS A 13 -1.69 -4.60 2.67
N TYR A 14 -0.60 -4.84 1.94
CA TYR A 14 -0.12 -6.19 1.67
C TYR A 14 0.50 -6.74 2.95
N LEU A 15 -0.39 -7.08 3.90
CA LEU A 15 -0.14 -7.83 5.14
C LEU A 15 0.52 -9.19 4.82
N PHE A 16 1.75 -9.22 4.31
CA PHE A 16 2.57 -10.43 4.21
C PHE A 16 3.52 -10.57 5.42
N PRO A 17 4.20 -9.50 5.88
CA PRO A 17 5.04 -9.51 7.08
C PRO A 17 4.31 -9.89 8.35
N ILE A 18 3.10 -9.37 8.52
CA ILE A 18 2.29 -9.58 9.72
C ILE A 18 1.91 -11.05 9.83
N PRO A 19 1.38 -11.72 8.79
CA PRO A 19 1.19 -13.18 8.81
C PRO A 19 2.48 -13.97 8.90
N LEU A 20 3.59 -13.52 8.31
CA LEU A 20 4.87 -14.21 8.45
C LEU A 20 5.40 -14.15 9.89
N MET A 21 5.41 -12.97 10.50
CA MET A 21 5.79 -12.77 11.90
C MET A 21 4.81 -13.42 12.86
N ALA A 22 3.51 -13.32 12.59
CA ALA A 22 2.48 -14.06 13.33
C ALA A 22 2.68 -15.56 13.16
N GLY A 23 3.06 -16.04 11.98
CA GLY A 23 3.39 -17.43 11.72
C GLY A 23 4.59 -17.91 12.53
N VAL A 24 5.66 -17.12 12.61
CA VAL A 24 6.84 -17.41 13.46
C VAL A 24 6.47 -17.40 14.94
N ALA A 25 5.70 -16.40 15.40
CA ALA A 25 5.24 -16.30 16.78
C ALA A 25 4.30 -17.46 17.15
N VAL A 26 3.37 -17.80 16.26
CA VAL A 26 2.43 -18.92 16.41
C VAL A 26 3.17 -20.24 16.39
N TRP A 27 4.19 -20.40 15.55
CA TRP A 27 5.03 -21.59 15.54
C TRP A 27 5.81 -21.75 16.85
N GLY A 28 6.43 -20.67 17.34
CA GLY A 28 7.10 -20.66 18.64
C GLY A 28 6.15 -21.00 19.79
N LEU A 29 4.96 -20.39 19.79
CA LEU A 29 3.92 -20.63 20.80
C LEU A 29 3.35 -22.05 20.72
N ALA A 30 3.08 -22.54 19.52
CA ALA A 30 2.60 -23.91 19.26
C ALA A 30 3.62 -24.95 19.73
N ARG A 31 4.90 -24.74 19.43
CA ARG A 31 5.99 -25.60 19.90
C ARG A 31 6.10 -25.58 21.43
N TRP A 32 6.00 -24.41 22.04
CA TRP A 32 6.00 -24.27 23.49
C TRP A 32 4.81 -24.99 24.14
N LEU A 33 3.60 -24.85 23.58
CA LEU A 33 2.40 -25.57 24.02
C LEU A 33 2.54 -27.09 23.87
N ALA A 34 3.11 -27.54 22.75
CA ALA A 34 3.34 -28.96 22.47
C ALA A 34 4.30 -29.61 23.48
N VAL A 35 5.37 -28.90 23.87
CA VAL A 35 6.35 -29.39 24.85
C VAL A 35 5.79 -29.34 26.27
N ARG A 36 5.01 -28.29 26.61
CA ARG A 36 4.55 -28.06 27.99
C ARG A 36 3.37 -28.96 28.42
N ARG A 37 2.54 -29.45 27.48
CA ARG A 37 1.41 -30.34 27.78
C ARG A 37 1.48 -31.63 26.93
N ARG A 38 2.09 -32.69 27.47
CA ARG A 38 2.39 -33.95 26.74
C ARG A 38 1.19 -34.62 26.05
N SER A 39 -0.02 -34.58 26.62
CA SER A 39 -1.19 -35.28 26.04
C SER A 39 -2.07 -34.42 25.14
N LEU A 40 -2.21 -33.12 25.42
CA LEU A 40 -3.11 -32.21 24.70
C LEU A 40 -2.38 -31.16 23.85
N GLY A 41 -1.07 -31.00 24.04
CA GLY A 41 -0.25 -30.00 23.39
C GLY A 41 -0.31 -30.03 21.86
N PRO A 42 -0.19 -31.21 21.20
CA PRO A 42 -0.28 -31.30 19.74
C PRO A 42 -1.65 -30.86 19.19
N ALA A 43 -2.75 -31.26 19.85
CA ALA A 43 -4.09 -30.89 19.45
C ALA A 43 -4.34 -29.37 19.60
N LEU A 44 -3.88 -28.78 20.70
CA LEU A 44 -3.97 -27.33 20.93
C LEU A 44 -3.10 -26.54 19.94
N ALA A 45 -1.90 -27.03 19.65
CA ALA A 45 -1.01 -26.44 18.65
C ALA A 45 -1.65 -26.45 17.26
N PHE A 46 -2.23 -27.58 16.85
CA PHE A 46 -2.94 -27.71 15.58
C PHE A 46 -4.17 -26.78 15.51
N GLY A 47 -4.97 -26.75 16.57
CA GLY A 47 -6.12 -25.84 16.66
C GLY A 47 -5.72 -24.37 16.54
N LEU A 48 -4.64 -23.95 17.21
CA LEU A 48 -4.11 -22.59 17.11
C LEU A 48 -3.70 -22.25 15.67
N VAL A 49 -2.99 -23.15 14.99
CA VAL A 49 -2.60 -22.95 13.59
C VAL A 49 -3.83 -22.80 12.70
N LEU A 50 -4.85 -23.66 12.84
CA LEU A 50 -6.08 -23.56 12.04
C LEU A 50 -6.83 -22.25 12.28
N VAL A 51 -6.96 -21.80 13.52
CA VAL A 51 -7.63 -20.53 13.86
C VAL A 51 -6.89 -19.35 13.22
N VAL A 52 -5.56 -19.32 13.33
CA VAL A 52 -4.73 -18.27 12.74
C VAL A 52 -4.85 -18.28 11.21
N LEU A 53 -4.76 -19.46 10.59
CA LEU A 53 -4.87 -19.61 9.14
C LEU A 53 -6.26 -19.16 8.64
N GLY A 54 -7.33 -19.59 9.32
CA GLY A 54 -8.70 -19.18 9.02
C GLY A 54 -8.92 -17.67 9.20
N GLY A 55 -8.36 -17.09 10.26
CA GLY A 55 -8.38 -15.64 10.50
C GLY A 55 -7.68 -14.85 9.38
N PHE A 56 -6.50 -15.28 8.95
CA PHE A 56 -5.79 -14.65 7.84
C PHE A 56 -6.54 -14.79 6.52
N LEU A 57 -7.11 -15.96 6.22
CA LEU A 57 -7.88 -16.17 5.01
C LEU A 57 -9.13 -15.29 4.97
N PHE A 58 -9.84 -15.17 6.11
CA PHE A 58 -10.99 -14.29 6.25
C PHE A 58 -10.62 -12.81 6.08
N LEU A 59 -9.52 -12.36 6.72
CA LEU A 59 -9.02 -10.99 6.58
C LEU A 59 -8.58 -10.69 5.14
N ALA A 60 -7.85 -11.60 4.50
CA ALA A 60 -7.42 -11.48 3.11
C ALA A 60 -8.62 -11.42 2.16
N TRP A 61 -9.64 -12.24 2.38
CA TRP A 61 -10.87 -12.21 1.61
C TRP A 61 -11.64 -10.90 1.80
N LYS A 62 -11.79 -10.44 3.05
CA LYS A 62 -12.45 -9.17 3.38
C LYS A 62 -11.72 -7.97 2.77
N ALA A 63 -10.39 -7.93 2.85
CA ALA A 63 -9.56 -6.89 2.26
C ALA A 63 -9.58 -6.96 0.72
N GLY A 64 -9.47 -8.16 0.14
CA GLY A 64 -9.45 -8.39 -1.30
C GLY A 64 -10.72 -7.95 -2.03
N ARG A 65 -11.89 -8.01 -1.36
CA ARG A 65 -13.14 -7.48 -1.93
C ARG A 65 -13.11 -5.96 -2.13
N VAL A 66 -12.45 -5.22 -1.24
CA VAL A 66 -12.35 -3.76 -1.29
C VAL A 66 -11.19 -3.30 -2.20
N GLN A 67 -10.15 -4.13 -2.34
CA GLN A 67 -8.86 -3.74 -2.92
C GLN A 67 -8.60 -4.14 -4.37
N ARG A 68 -9.55 -4.75 -5.10
CA ARG A 68 -9.45 -4.79 -6.57
C ARG A 68 -9.61 -3.36 -7.09
N ALA A 69 -8.50 -2.63 -7.13
CA ALA A 69 -8.36 -1.37 -7.82
C ALA A 69 -8.59 -1.66 -9.29
N TRP A 70 -9.85 -1.57 -9.72
CA TRP A 70 -10.20 -1.58 -11.12
C TRP A 70 -9.73 -0.25 -11.69
N THR A 71 -8.45 -0.22 -12.02
CA THR A 71 -7.79 0.96 -12.56
C THR A 71 -8.10 0.98 -14.03
N GLU A 72 -9.14 1.72 -14.40
CA GLU A 72 -9.60 1.79 -15.77
C GLU A 72 -8.73 2.79 -16.53
N ALA A 73 -8.06 2.34 -17.60
CA ALA A 73 -7.14 3.17 -18.38
C ALA A 73 -7.78 4.49 -18.85
N LYS A 74 -9.06 4.48 -19.20
CA LYS A 74 -9.81 5.69 -19.57
C LYS A 74 -9.89 6.69 -18.40
N GLY A 75 -10.23 6.23 -17.19
CA GLY A 75 -10.35 7.08 -16.01
C GLY A 75 -9.00 7.66 -15.57
N VAL A 76 -7.93 6.86 -15.60
CA VAL A 76 -6.56 7.33 -15.30
C VAL A 76 -6.12 8.41 -16.27
N ARG A 77 -6.35 8.23 -17.58
CA ARG A 77 -6.01 9.25 -18.58
C ARG A 77 -6.77 10.56 -18.37
N GLN A 78 -8.05 10.47 -18.03
CA GLN A 78 -8.87 11.65 -17.73
C GLN A 78 -8.40 12.36 -16.45
N ILE A 79 -8.11 11.63 -15.38
CA ILE A 79 -7.57 12.23 -14.15
C ILE A 79 -6.20 12.86 -14.40
N ALA A 80 -5.31 12.19 -15.14
CA ALA A 80 -3.99 12.74 -15.45
C ALA A 80 -4.07 13.97 -16.38
N ALA A 81 -5.08 14.06 -17.27
CA ALA A 81 -5.36 15.28 -18.02
C ALA A 81 -5.89 16.40 -17.11
N ALA A 82 -6.76 16.06 -16.16
CA ALA A 82 -7.23 17.01 -15.14
C ALA A 82 -6.08 17.51 -14.25
N ASP A 83 -5.16 16.64 -13.84
CA ASP A 83 -3.98 17.00 -13.05
C ASP A 83 -3.08 17.99 -13.80
N ARG A 84 -2.85 17.79 -15.11
CA ARG A 84 -2.15 18.77 -15.96
C ARG A 84 -2.87 20.13 -16.02
N TYR A 85 -4.20 20.11 -16.11
CA TYR A 85 -4.98 21.33 -16.07
C TYR A 85 -4.84 22.03 -14.71
N VAL A 86 -4.98 21.28 -13.61
CA VAL A 86 -4.83 21.79 -12.25
C VAL A 86 -3.46 22.44 -12.06
N GLN A 87 -2.37 21.81 -12.50
CA GLN A 87 -1.02 22.37 -12.39
C GLN A 87 -0.86 23.71 -13.13
N GLY A 88 -1.47 23.86 -14.30
CA GLY A 88 -1.36 25.08 -15.10
C GLY A 88 -2.28 26.21 -14.65
N PHE A 89 -3.41 25.88 -14.02
CA PHE A 89 -4.53 26.81 -13.89
C PHE A 89 -5.13 26.92 -12.49
N ALA A 90 -4.94 25.95 -11.59
CA ALA A 90 -5.54 25.99 -10.26
C ALA A 90 -4.85 27.01 -9.34
N GLY A 91 -3.52 27.17 -9.44
CA GLY A 91 -2.75 27.94 -8.46
C GLY A 91 -2.88 27.32 -7.07
N ASP A 92 -3.17 28.13 -6.05
CA ASP A 92 -3.37 27.68 -4.67
C ASP A 92 -4.82 27.30 -4.33
N ARG A 93 -5.71 27.22 -5.34
CA ARG A 93 -7.12 26.91 -5.12
C ARG A 93 -7.30 25.43 -4.74
N TYR A 94 -8.30 25.16 -3.89
CA TYR A 94 -8.77 23.80 -3.65
C TYR A 94 -9.31 23.18 -4.94
N VAL A 95 -9.08 21.89 -5.12
CA VAL A 95 -9.58 21.13 -6.26
C VAL A 95 -10.61 20.13 -5.77
N VAL A 96 -11.79 20.11 -6.39
CA VAL A 96 -12.88 19.23 -5.99
C VAL A 96 -13.24 18.31 -7.15
N TYR A 97 -13.03 17.02 -6.98
CA TYR A 97 -13.46 16.02 -7.98
C TYR A 97 -14.90 15.60 -7.70
N LEU A 98 -15.80 15.84 -8.66
CA LEU A 98 -17.20 15.45 -8.56
C LEU A 98 -17.33 13.99 -9.02
N LEU A 99 -17.70 13.12 -8.08
CA LEU A 99 -17.91 11.69 -8.29
C LEU A 99 -19.41 11.40 -8.13
N ASP A 100 -20.02 10.71 -9.09
CA ASP A 100 -21.42 10.29 -8.98
C ASP A 100 -21.56 8.85 -9.48
N THR A 101 -22.11 8.00 -8.64
CA THR A 101 -22.37 6.61 -9.01
C THR A 101 -23.76 6.41 -9.63
N GLY A 102 -24.58 7.46 -9.73
CA GLY A 102 -25.98 7.41 -10.10
C GLY A 102 -26.86 6.87 -8.96
N THR A 103 -28.18 6.78 -9.21
CA THR A 103 -29.16 6.26 -8.27
C THR A 103 -28.91 4.77 -8.02
N GLY A 104 -28.36 4.41 -6.86
CA GLY A 104 -28.38 3.02 -6.35
C GLY A 104 -27.05 2.26 -6.30
N ARG A 105 -25.90 2.89 -6.58
CA ARG A 105 -24.59 2.23 -6.44
C ARG A 105 -24.00 2.43 -5.05
N HIS A 106 -23.40 1.35 -4.51
CA HIS A 106 -22.86 1.28 -3.16
C HIS A 106 -21.67 2.23 -2.93
N HIS A 107 -21.60 2.83 -1.73
CA HIS A 107 -20.54 3.74 -1.26
C HIS A 107 -19.10 3.23 -1.51
N GLU A 108 -18.91 1.92 -1.53
CA GLU A 108 -17.63 1.29 -1.86
C GLU A 108 -17.09 1.70 -3.24
N THR A 109 -17.98 1.97 -4.20
CA THR A 109 -17.60 2.33 -5.57
C THR A 109 -16.98 3.73 -5.63
N VAL A 110 -17.57 4.70 -4.92
CA VAL A 110 -17.05 6.07 -4.83
C VAL A 110 -15.68 6.06 -4.16
N GLY A 111 -15.54 5.33 -3.05
CA GLY A 111 -14.26 5.20 -2.35
C GLY A 111 -13.16 4.62 -3.24
N ARG A 112 -13.49 3.64 -4.08
CA ARG A 112 -12.55 3.08 -5.07
C ARG A 112 -12.15 4.12 -6.12
N TRP A 113 -13.10 4.85 -6.69
CA TRP A 113 -12.79 5.89 -7.69
C TRP A 113 -11.95 7.02 -7.09
N TRP A 114 -12.26 7.44 -5.86
CA TRP A 114 -11.46 8.41 -5.14
C TRP A 114 -10.03 7.91 -4.91
N ALA A 115 -9.85 6.64 -4.53
CA ALA A 115 -8.52 6.05 -4.42
C ALA A 115 -7.74 6.04 -5.75
N VAL A 116 -8.44 5.94 -6.90
CA VAL A 116 -7.82 6.06 -8.23
C VAL A 116 -7.39 7.51 -8.49
N VAL A 117 -8.24 8.50 -8.17
CA VAL A 117 -7.89 9.93 -8.24
C VAL A 117 -6.63 10.20 -7.42
N GLN A 118 -6.64 9.81 -6.15
CA GLN A 118 -5.51 10.04 -5.24
C GLN A 118 -4.21 9.39 -5.70
N SER A 119 -4.28 8.22 -6.36
CA SER A 119 -3.08 7.56 -6.89
C SER A 119 -2.58 8.12 -8.22
N THR A 120 -3.37 8.94 -8.90
CA THR A 120 -3.02 9.49 -10.21
C THR A 120 -2.52 10.93 -10.12
N ILE A 121 -3.07 11.72 -9.20
CA ILE A 121 -2.63 13.11 -8.99
C ILE A 121 -1.29 13.19 -8.30
N ARG A 122 -0.60 14.32 -8.43
CA ARG A 122 0.68 14.50 -7.76
C ARG A 122 0.56 14.59 -6.24
N PRO A 123 1.60 14.20 -5.47
CA PRO A 123 1.53 14.23 -4.01
C PRO A 123 1.32 15.62 -3.38
N ASP A 124 1.83 16.67 -4.01
CA ASP A 124 1.62 18.08 -3.62
C ASP A 124 0.16 18.54 -3.79
N GLU A 125 -0.56 17.96 -4.74
CA GLU A 125 -1.98 18.26 -4.98
C GLU A 125 -2.91 17.58 -3.95
N LEU A 126 -2.47 16.47 -3.35
CA LEU A 126 -3.33 15.65 -2.48
C LEU A 126 -3.85 16.42 -1.26
N GLU A 127 -3.06 17.36 -0.73
CA GLU A 127 -3.43 18.15 0.44
C GLU A 127 -4.57 19.13 0.17
N ARG A 128 -4.65 19.65 -1.05
CA ARG A 128 -5.68 20.60 -1.52
C ARG A 128 -6.79 19.96 -2.36
N THR A 129 -6.70 18.66 -2.61
CA THR A 129 -7.72 17.95 -3.38
C THR A 129 -8.77 17.32 -2.46
N ARG A 130 -10.04 17.50 -2.80
CA ARG A 130 -11.21 16.91 -2.14
C ARG A 130 -12.10 16.22 -3.18
N PHE A 131 -13.06 15.43 -2.72
CA PHE A 131 -14.10 14.90 -3.58
C PHE A 131 -15.47 15.39 -3.12
N TYR A 132 -16.38 15.55 -4.09
CA TYR A 132 -17.78 15.86 -3.86
C TYR A 132 -18.62 14.71 -4.43
N TYR A 133 -19.62 14.26 -3.67
CA TYR A 133 -20.54 13.25 -4.14
C TYR A 133 -21.83 13.90 -4.65
N GLY A 134 -22.06 13.80 -5.95
CA GLY A 134 -23.27 14.31 -6.59
C GLY A 134 -23.04 14.96 -7.95
N ARG A 135 -24.03 15.75 -8.36
CA ARG A 135 -24.09 16.41 -9.67
C ARG A 135 -23.54 17.83 -9.65
N PRO A 136 -23.10 18.36 -10.80
CA PRO A 136 -22.64 19.74 -10.93
C PRO A 136 -23.60 20.80 -10.41
N ALA A 137 -24.89 20.76 -10.75
CA ALA A 137 -25.87 21.75 -10.29
C ALA A 137 -25.94 21.77 -8.77
N GLY A 138 -26.05 20.60 -8.12
CA GLY A 138 -26.07 20.52 -6.66
C GLY A 138 -24.79 21.06 -6.00
N TYR A 139 -23.63 20.85 -6.63
CA TYR A 139 -22.37 21.44 -6.16
C TYR A 139 -22.38 22.98 -6.28
N LEU A 140 -22.86 23.52 -7.41
CA LEU A 140 -22.92 24.96 -7.66
C LEU A 140 -23.96 25.67 -6.78
N ASP A 141 -25.06 25.00 -6.46
CA ASP A 141 -26.10 25.46 -5.54
C ASP A 141 -25.64 25.39 -4.06
N GLY A 142 -24.41 24.91 -3.80
CA GLY A 142 -23.84 24.83 -2.47
C GLY A 142 -24.47 23.76 -1.58
N PHE A 143 -25.17 22.77 -2.16
CA PHE A 143 -25.69 21.66 -1.36
C PHE A 143 -24.52 20.93 -0.69
N PRO A 144 -24.56 20.70 0.63
CA PRO A 144 -23.50 19.97 1.30
C PRO A 144 -23.43 18.59 0.67
N ALA A 145 -22.20 18.16 0.32
CA ALA A 145 -21.97 16.81 -0.17
C ALA A 145 -22.68 15.86 0.79
N SER A 146 -23.62 15.06 0.27
CA SER A 146 -24.39 14.15 1.11
C SER A 146 -23.41 13.39 1.98
N ALA A 147 -23.63 13.43 3.31
CA ALA A 147 -22.70 13.06 4.37
C ALA A 147 -22.30 11.57 4.35
N LEU A 148 -21.67 11.14 3.27
CA LEU A 148 -20.91 9.91 3.17
C LEU A 148 -19.75 10.10 4.13
N ARG A 149 -19.83 9.41 5.28
CA ARG A 149 -18.77 9.31 6.28
C ARG A 149 -17.40 9.18 5.58
N GLY A 150 -16.68 10.28 5.41
CA GLY A 150 -15.38 10.32 4.73
C GLY A 150 -15.21 11.40 3.65
N GLY A 151 -16.29 12.03 3.16
CA GLY A 151 -16.19 13.25 2.36
C GLY A 151 -15.70 14.39 3.25
N THR A 152 -14.52 14.93 2.98
CA THR A 152 -14.05 16.13 3.69
C THR A 152 -14.76 17.32 3.06
N LEU A 153 -15.62 17.97 3.85
CA LEU A 153 -16.25 19.22 3.46
C LEU A 153 -15.15 20.21 3.08
N VAL A 154 -15.26 20.78 1.87
CA VAL A 154 -14.51 21.99 1.54
C VAL A 154 -14.99 23.06 2.52
N PRO A 155 -14.09 23.81 3.19
CA PRO A 155 -14.51 24.94 4.00
C PRO A 155 -15.50 25.81 3.21
N PRO A 156 -16.63 26.25 3.78
CA PRO A 156 -17.64 27.01 3.05
C PRO A 156 -17.06 28.22 2.29
N GLU A 157 -16.06 28.88 2.89
CA GLU A 157 -15.32 30.01 2.31
C GLU A 157 -14.45 29.62 1.09
N ALA A 158 -13.97 28.38 1.05
CA ALA A 158 -13.16 27.85 -0.05
C ALA A 158 -14.01 27.24 -1.17
N ALA A 159 -15.27 26.86 -0.90
CA ALA A 159 -16.14 26.22 -1.88
C ALA A 159 -16.43 27.12 -3.09
N SER A 160 -16.61 28.42 -2.87
CA SER A 160 -16.85 29.41 -3.93
C SER A 160 -15.62 29.68 -4.81
N ARG A 161 -14.41 29.39 -4.32
CA ARG A 161 -13.13 29.57 -5.02
C ARG A 161 -12.52 28.26 -5.52
N ALA A 162 -13.15 27.13 -5.21
CA ALA A 162 -12.62 25.83 -5.54
C ALA A 162 -12.79 25.52 -7.04
N LEU A 163 -11.81 24.82 -7.59
CA LEU A 163 -11.83 24.32 -8.94
C LEU A 163 -12.57 22.97 -8.96
N ALA A 164 -13.82 22.96 -9.41
CA ALA A 164 -14.59 21.74 -9.57
C ALA A 164 -14.27 21.03 -10.89
N VAL A 165 -13.85 19.77 -10.79
CA VAL A 165 -13.47 18.90 -11.89
C VAL A 165 -14.47 17.75 -11.99
N VAL A 166 -14.98 17.51 -13.19
CA VAL A 166 -15.89 16.41 -13.51
C VAL A 166 -15.20 15.46 -14.48
N ILE A 167 -15.08 14.20 -14.08
CA ILE A 167 -14.45 13.15 -14.88
C ILE A 167 -15.55 12.26 -15.47
N ASP A 168 -15.70 12.26 -16.79
CA ASP A 168 -16.72 11.49 -17.53
C ASP A 168 -16.80 10.04 -17.06
N ARG A 169 -15.64 9.38 -16.86
CA ARG A 169 -15.64 7.97 -16.46
C ARG A 169 -16.26 7.70 -15.09
N TYR A 170 -16.18 8.64 -14.15
CA TYR A 170 -16.65 8.49 -12.78
C TYR A 170 -17.88 9.33 -12.46
N ASN A 171 -18.35 10.11 -13.42
CA ASN A 171 -19.55 10.94 -13.31
C ASN A 171 -20.11 11.23 -14.72
N HIS A 172 -20.52 10.21 -15.46
CA HIS A 172 -20.94 10.36 -16.86
C HIS A 172 -22.12 11.33 -17.03
N ARG A 173 -23.15 11.19 -16.17
CA ARG A 173 -24.33 12.08 -16.19
C ARG A 173 -23.97 13.50 -15.78
N GLY A 174 -23.17 13.67 -14.73
CA GLY A 174 -22.68 14.98 -14.33
C GLY A 174 -21.74 15.60 -15.36
N PHE A 175 -21.00 14.81 -16.14
CA PHE A 175 -20.18 15.33 -17.22
C PHE A 175 -21.07 15.91 -18.34
N GLN A 176 -22.12 15.21 -18.76
CA GLN A 176 -23.10 15.72 -19.72
C GLN A 176 -23.81 16.99 -19.21
N GLU A 177 -24.14 17.03 -17.91
CA GLU A 177 -24.71 18.21 -17.27
C GLU A 177 -23.73 19.38 -17.26
N ALA A 178 -22.46 19.12 -16.93
CA ALA A 178 -21.40 20.12 -16.98
C ALA A 178 -21.22 20.69 -18.39
N GLU A 179 -21.32 19.89 -19.44
CA GLU A 179 -21.24 20.40 -20.82
C GLU A 179 -22.39 21.38 -21.17
N ALA A 180 -23.55 21.22 -20.54
CA ALA A 180 -24.70 22.09 -20.75
C ALA A 180 -24.69 23.34 -19.84
N LEU A 181 -23.86 23.37 -18.79
CA LEU A 181 -23.85 24.45 -17.81
C LEU A 181 -23.13 25.71 -18.32
N PRO A 182 -23.73 26.91 -18.18
CA PRO A 182 -23.04 28.16 -18.44
C PRO A 182 -21.80 28.30 -17.54
N GLY A 183 -20.64 28.56 -18.14
CA GLY A 183 -19.38 28.76 -17.42
C GLY A 183 -18.51 27.50 -17.27
N ALA A 184 -19.10 26.32 -17.38
CA ALA A 184 -18.33 25.09 -17.45
C ALA A 184 -17.56 24.96 -18.77
N ARG A 185 -16.41 24.30 -18.74
CA ARG A 185 -15.51 24.14 -19.88
C ARG A 185 -14.98 22.72 -19.96
N VAL A 186 -15.02 22.14 -21.14
CA VAL A 186 -14.34 20.88 -21.43
C VAL A 186 -12.86 21.18 -21.68
N VAL A 187 -12.00 20.79 -20.75
CA VAL A 187 -10.56 21.11 -20.78
C VAL A 187 -9.73 20.02 -21.45
N ALA A 188 -10.26 18.79 -21.48
CA ALA A 188 -9.73 17.64 -22.19
C ALA A 188 -10.86 16.66 -22.48
N GLN A 189 -10.61 15.65 -23.33
CA GLN A 189 -11.63 14.65 -23.67
C GLN A 189 -12.14 13.90 -22.42
N GLY A 190 -13.40 14.16 -22.05
CA GLY A 190 -14.05 13.60 -20.87
C GLY A 190 -13.60 14.20 -19.53
N VAL A 191 -13.05 15.42 -19.56
CA VAL A 191 -12.73 16.22 -18.38
C VAL A 191 -13.36 17.61 -18.53
N ALA A 192 -14.29 17.93 -17.63
CA ALA A 192 -14.94 19.22 -17.58
C ALA A 192 -14.58 19.92 -16.27
N VAL A 193 -14.51 21.25 -16.32
CA VAL A 193 -14.23 22.10 -15.16
C VAL A 193 -15.32 23.15 -15.07
N LEU A 194 -15.91 23.33 -13.87
CA LEU A 194 -17.05 24.23 -13.71
C LEU A 194 -16.64 25.70 -13.53
N ASN A 195 -15.58 25.96 -12.76
CA ASN A 195 -15.19 27.31 -12.31
C ASN A 195 -13.71 27.63 -12.59
N GLY A 196 -13.20 27.20 -13.75
CA GLY A 196 -11.79 27.31 -14.12
C GLY A 196 -11.53 28.22 -15.32
N PRO A 197 -10.34 28.84 -15.43
CA PRO A 197 -9.96 29.59 -16.62
C PRO A 197 -9.90 28.66 -17.85
N ALA A 198 -10.33 29.16 -19.01
CA ALA A 198 -10.26 28.37 -20.23
C ALA A 198 -8.80 28.19 -20.68
N PRO A 199 -8.35 26.96 -20.97
CA PRO A 199 -7.05 26.79 -21.59
C PRO A 199 -7.12 27.32 -23.05
N PRO A 200 -6.00 27.81 -23.61
CA PRO A 200 -5.98 28.35 -24.97
C PRO A 200 -6.30 27.28 -26.05
N ALA A 201 -6.06 26.00 -25.73
CA ALA A 201 -6.45 24.86 -26.53
C ALA A 201 -6.82 23.68 -25.60
N PRO A 202 -7.66 22.73 -26.05
CA PRO A 202 -7.91 21.50 -25.30
C PRO A 202 -6.60 20.76 -25.00
N LEU A 203 -6.44 20.32 -23.76
CA LEU A 203 -5.24 19.59 -23.36
C LEU A 203 -5.25 18.18 -23.95
N PRO A 204 -4.11 17.70 -24.49
CA PRO A 204 -4.03 16.35 -25.01
C PRO A 204 -4.16 15.34 -23.87
N LEU A 205 -4.93 14.27 -24.11
CA LEU A 205 -4.97 13.15 -23.17
C LEU A 205 -3.56 12.54 -23.05
N PRO A 206 -3.05 12.35 -21.82
CA PRO A 206 -1.85 11.58 -21.60
C PRO A 206 -1.97 10.19 -22.25
N ALA A 207 -0.86 9.67 -22.77
CA ALA A 207 -0.78 8.26 -23.13
C ALA A 207 -1.20 7.41 -21.93
N ALA A 208 -1.86 6.27 -22.19
CA ALA A 208 -2.17 5.35 -21.12
C ALA A 208 -0.86 4.94 -20.45
N VAL A 209 -0.79 5.03 -19.12
CA VAL A 209 0.31 4.45 -18.38
C VAL A 209 0.16 2.93 -18.52
N GLU A 210 0.87 2.37 -19.47
CA GLU A 210 0.98 0.93 -19.62
C GLU A 210 2.02 0.46 -18.63
N ALA A 211 1.58 -0.35 -17.66
CA ALA A 211 2.52 -1.15 -16.90
C ALA A 211 3.28 -2.00 -17.91
N ASN A 212 4.62 -2.02 -17.81
CA ASN A 212 5.43 -2.93 -18.61
C ASN A 212 5.18 -4.37 -18.13
N THR A 213 4.09 -4.95 -18.58
CA THR A 213 3.64 -6.32 -18.27
C THR A 213 4.18 -7.33 -19.27
N ARG A 214 5.22 -6.95 -20.03
CA ARG A 214 5.93 -7.90 -20.90
C ARG A 214 6.32 -9.11 -20.05
N PRO A 215 6.03 -10.35 -20.48
CA PRO A 215 6.27 -11.54 -19.66
C PRO A 215 7.69 -11.61 -19.11
N ILE A 216 8.68 -11.21 -19.93
CA ILE A 216 10.09 -11.18 -19.53
C ILE A 216 10.39 -10.12 -18.47
N GLY A 217 9.80 -8.93 -18.58
CA GLY A 217 9.97 -7.85 -17.59
C GLY A 217 9.32 -8.23 -16.27
N LEU A 218 8.14 -8.85 -16.32
CA LEU A 218 7.47 -9.36 -15.14
C LEU A 218 8.27 -10.49 -14.47
N ALA A 219 8.78 -11.44 -15.25
CA ALA A 219 9.61 -12.53 -14.73
C ALA A 219 10.89 -12.00 -14.07
N LEU A 220 11.60 -11.07 -14.71
CA LEU A 220 12.80 -10.45 -14.15
C LEU A 220 12.49 -9.67 -12.87
N ALA A 221 11.39 -8.92 -12.82
CA ALA A 221 10.97 -8.21 -11.62
C ALA A 221 10.66 -9.17 -10.47
N ILE A 222 9.94 -10.26 -10.72
CA ILE A 222 9.64 -11.30 -9.73
C ILE A 222 10.94 -11.93 -9.21
N VAL A 223 11.85 -12.32 -10.11
CA VAL A 223 13.14 -12.91 -9.73
C VAL A 223 13.96 -11.95 -8.89
N LEU A 224 14.04 -10.67 -9.27
CA LEU A 224 14.78 -9.66 -8.52
C LEU A 224 14.20 -9.42 -7.13
N ILE A 225 12.87 -9.35 -7.01
CA ILE A 225 12.17 -9.19 -5.72
C ILE A 225 12.43 -10.41 -4.83
N LEU A 226 12.25 -11.62 -5.36
CA LEU A 226 12.49 -12.86 -4.62
C LEU A 226 13.96 -12.99 -4.18
N PHE A 227 14.89 -12.64 -5.06
CA PHE A 227 16.31 -12.63 -4.76
C PHE A 227 16.64 -11.62 -3.65
N THR A 228 16.09 -10.40 -3.73
CA THR A 228 16.27 -9.38 -2.70
C THR A 228 15.75 -9.87 -1.35
N PHE A 229 14.55 -10.44 -1.32
CA PHE A 229 13.97 -11.03 -0.11
C PHE A 229 14.82 -12.19 0.43
N LEU A 230 15.34 -13.04 -0.45
CA LEU A 230 16.22 -14.13 -0.06
C LEU A 230 17.50 -13.62 0.60
N VAL A 231 18.19 -12.66 -0.02
CA VAL A 231 19.46 -12.10 0.49
C VAL A 231 19.27 -11.39 1.82
N VAL A 232 18.25 -10.53 1.93
CA VAL A 232 17.93 -9.82 3.18
C VAL A 232 17.51 -10.83 4.25
N GLY A 233 16.66 -11.78 3.88
CA GLY A 233 16.11 -12.79 4.76
C GLY A 233 17.11 -13.83 5.25
N SER A 234 18.20 -14.06 4.51
CA SER A 234 19.24 -15.03 4.87
C SER A 234 19.93 -14.69 6.18
N GLY A 235 20.26 -13.41 6.42
CA GLY A 235 20.83 -12.99 7.70
C GLY A 235 19.88 -13.28 8.87
N TRP A 236 18.60 -12.93 8.72
CA TRP A 236 17.58 -13.23 9.73
C TRP A 236 17.35 -14.73 9.93
N ALA A 237 17.34 -15.52 8.86
CA ALA A 237 17.19 -16.98 8.92
C ALA A 237 18.36 -17.63 9.64
N LEU A 238 19.60 -17.22 9.36
CA LEU A 238 20.80 -17.72 10.04
C LEU A 238 20.79 -17.40 11.53
N ALA A 239 20.29 -16.21 11.90
CA ALA A 239 20.24 -15.76 13.28
C ALA A 239 19.12 -16.43 14.11
N LEU A 240 17.94 -16.62 13.53
CA LEU A 240 16.73 -16.98 14.28
C LEU A 240 16.31 -18.45 14.12
N LEU A 241 16.71 -19.13 13.05
CA LEU A 241 16.23 -20.47 12.73
C LEU A 241 17.25 -21.56 13.07
N PRO A 242 16.79 -22.80 13.35
CA PRO A 242 17.66 -23.96 13.52
C PRO A 242 18.65 -24.14 12.36
N PRO A 243 19.79 -24.82 12.56
CA PRO A 243 20.82 -25.02 11.54
C PRO A 243 20.41 -25.87 10.33
N ASP A 244 19.15 -26.29 10.26
CA ASP A 244 18.60 -27.01 9.12
C ASP A 244 18.60 -26.11 7.85
N PRO A 245 19.36 -26.48 6.80
CA PRO A 245 19.44 -25.71 5.56
C PRO A 245 18.10 -25.57 4.84
N LEU A 246 17.25 -26.60 4.87
CA LEU A 246 15.96 -26.59 4.18
C LEU A 246 15.01 -25.58 4.83
N VAL A 247 14.97 -25.57 6.16
CA VAL A 247 14.16 -24.61 6.93
C VAL A 247 14.65 -23.19 6.70
N ARG A 248 15.97 -22.96 6.70
CA ARG A 248 16.56 -21.63 6.50
C ARG A 248 16.29 -21.08 5.11
N VAL A 249 16.58 -21.86 4.06
CA VAL A 249 16.37 -21.45 2.67
C VAL A 249 14.89 -21.25 2.38
N GLY A 250 14.02 -22.14 2.88
CA GLY A 250 12.57 -22.06 2.66
C GLY A 250 11.92 -20.83 3.32
N LEU A 251 12.38 -20.43 4.51
CA LEU A 251 11.79 -19.32 5.25
C LEU A 251 12.49 -17.96 5.04
N ALA A 252 13.71 -17.95 4.48
CA ALA A 252 14.47 -16.73 4.27
C ALA A 252 13.70 -15.66 3.48
N PRO A 253 13.10 -15.92 2.29
CA PRO A 253 12.37 -14.89 1.55
C PRO A 253 11.23 -14.24 2.37
N GLY A 254 10.53 -15.04 3.17
CA GLY A 254 9.50 -14.54 4.08
C GLY A 254 10.06 -13.60 5.15
N LEU A 255 11.15 -13.99 5.82
CA LEU A 255 11.83 -13.15 6.80
C LEU A 255 12.40 -11.86 6.18
N GLY A 256 12.90 -11.91 4.95
CA GLY A 256 13.37 -10.76 4.21
C GLY A 256 12.26 -9.76 3.91
N ALA A 257 11.13 -10.24 3.37
CA ALA A 257 9.96 -9.40 3.16
C ALA A 257 9.45 -8.78 4.47
N ALA A 258 9.41 -9.56 5.55
CA ALA A 258 8.94 -9.09 6.84
C ALA A 258 9.80 -7.98 7.44
N SER A 259 11.12 -8.21 7.49
CA SER A 259 12.09 -7.24 8.01
C SER A 259 12.14 -5.96 7.16
N MET A 260 12.09 -6.06 5.83
CA MET A 260 12.06 -4.89 4.95
C MET A 260 10.83 -4.01 5.18
N ILE A 261 9.66 -4.61 5.44
CA ILE A 261 8.44 -3.83 5.72
C ILE A 261 8.49 -3.18 7.10
N LEU A 262 9.03 -3.86 8.11
CA LEU A 262 9.26 -3.24 9.43
C LEU A 262 10.25 -2.07 9.33
N ALA A 263 11.33 -2.24 8.57
CA ALA A 263 12.28 -1.16 8.31
C ALA A 263 11.62 -0.01 7.53
N GLY A 264 10.78 -0.32 6.54
CA GLY A 264 10.02 0.66 5.76
C GLY A 264 9.01 1.44 6.63
N LEU A 265 8.34 0.77 7.57
CA LEU A 265 7.49 1.43 8.56
C LEU A 265 8.29 2.40 9.43
N GLY A 266 9.44 1.96 9.94
CA GLY A 266 10.33 2.83 10.72
C GLY A 266 10.77 4.04 9.89
N TRP A 267 11.16 3.81 8.64
CA TRP A 267 11.61 4.83 7.68
C TRP A 267 10.52 5.88 7.39
N ASP A 268 9.28 5.45 7.18
CA ASP A 268 8.13 6.34 6.98
C ASP A 268 7.83 7.17 8.23
N ARG A 269 7.93 6.57 9.42
CA ARG A 269 7.65 7.25 10.69
C ARG A 269 8.65 8.33 11.05
N VAL A 270 9.88 8.23 10.57
CA VAL A 270 10.89 9.30 10.70
C VAL A 270 10.80 10.34 9.58
N GLY A 271 9.80 10.25 8.70
CA GLY A 271 9.55 11.21 7.63
C GLY A 271 10.53 11.11 6.46
N LEU A 272 11.27 10.00 6.33
CA LEU A 272 12.23 9.85 5.26
C LEU A 272 11.54 9.48 3.94
N PRO A 273 11.93 10.10 2.81
CA PRO A 273 11.25 9.91 1.54
C PRO A 273 11.57 8.54 0.90
N PHE A 274 10.62 7.99 0.16
CA PHE A 274 10.78 6.80 -0.68
C PHE A 274 11.14 7.15 -2.14
N ARG A 275 11.96 8.18 -2.36
CA ARG A 275 12.31 8.67 -3.71
C ARG A 275 13.81 8.52 -3.97
N GLY A 276 14.17 8.12 -5.20
CA GLY A 276 15.56 7.94 -5.61
C GLY A 276 16.31 6.93 -4.74
N TRP A 277 17.57 7.20 -4.46
CA TRP A 277 18.45 6.33 -3.65
C TRP A 277 17.98 6.15 -2.20
N ALA A 278 17.24 7.11 -1.64
CA ALA A 278 16.69 7.00 -0.29
C ALA A 278 15.71 5.82 -0.14
N SER A 279 15.10 5.36 -1.25
CA SER A 279 14.22 4.18 -1.24
C SER A 279 14.94 2.87 -0.90
N LEU A 280 16.27 2.82 -1.04
CA LEU A 280 17.09 1.66 -0.64
C LEU A 280 17.35 1.60 0.87
N GLY A 281 17.06 2.67 1.61
CA GLY A 281 17.30 2.76 3.06
C GLY A 281 16.71 1.60 3.85
N PRO A 282 15.40 1.29 3.71
CA PRO A 282 14.78 0.15 4.38
C PRO A 282 15.43 -1.20 4.05
N VAL A 283 15.83 -1.40 2.79
CA VAL A 283 16.51 -2.62 2.33
C VAL A 283 17.86 -2.76 3.02
N ALA A 284 18.65 -1.67 3.03
CA ALA A 284 19.96 -1.63 3.65
C ALA A 284 19.88 -1.88 5.17
N ILE A 285 18.96 -1.21 5.87
CA ILE A 285 18.74 -1.38 7.31
C ILE A 285 18.37 -2.84 7.62
N ALA A 286 17.37 -3.39 6.93
CA ALA A 286 16.92 -4.76 7.15
C ALA A 286 18.02 -5.80 6.86
N SER A 287 18.83 -5.55 5.82
CA SER A 287 19.94 -6.43 5.45
C SER A 287 21.07 -6.38 6.49
N VAL A 288 21.57 -5.19 6.80
CA VAL A 288 22.72 -4.99 7.71
C VAL A 288 22.39 -5.52 9.10
N THR A 289 21.20 -5.22 9.63
CA THR A 289 20.79 -5.68 10.96
C THR A 289 20.64 -7.19 11.03
N GLY A 290 20.04 -7.82 10.01
CA GLY A 290 19.91 -9.28 9.94
C GLY A 290 21.26 -10.00 9.88
N TRP A 291 22.17 -9.52 9.03
CA TRP A 291 23.51 -10.11 8.90
C TRP A 291 24.41 -9.85 10.11
N ALA A 292 24.36 -8.65 10.71
CA ALA A 292 25.07 -8.36 11.94
C ALA A 292 24.65 -9.30 13.08
N LEU A 293 23.34 -9.54 13.22
CA LEU A 293 22.83 -10.49 14.22
C LEU A 293 23.31 -11.91 13.95
N ALA A 294 23.31 -12.36 12.69
CA ALA A 294 23.81 -13.68 12.31
C ALA A 294 25.28 -13.87 12.69
N LEU A 295 26.13 -12.86 12.43
CA LEU A 295 27.55 -12.88 12.79
C LEU A 295 27.76 -12.95 14.31
N ILE A 296 26.96 -12.21 15.09
CA ILE A 296 27.01 -12.25 16.56
C ILE A 296 26.63 -13.64 17.09
N VAL A 297 25.58 -14.26 16.54
CA VAL A 297 25.16 -15.62 16.94
C VAL A 297 26.22 -16.66 16.58
N ALA A 298 26.80 -16.57 15.38
CA ALA A 298 27.87 -17.46 14.94
C ALA A 298 29.12 -17.33 15.82
N ALA A 299 29.56 -16.11 16.13
CA ALA A 299 30.71 -15.88 17.01
C ALA A 299 30.53 -16.50 18.40
N ARG A 300 29.31 -16.41 18.98
CA ARG A 300 29.00 -17.01 20.28
C ARG A 300 29.03 -18.54 20.25
N SER A 301 28.60 -19.17 19.15
CA SER A 301 28.66 -20.64 19.02
C SER A 301 30.08 -21.18 18.98
N VAL A 302 31.04 -20.44 18.42
CA VAL A 302 32.46 -20.86 18.38
C VAL A 302 33.09 -20.81 19.77
N VAL A 303 32.82 -19.76 20.54
CA VAL A 303 33.38 -19.58 21.90
C VAL A 303 32.84 -20.65 22.87
N GLY A 304 31.55 -20.99 22.79
CA GLY A 304 30.93 -21.98 23.68
C GLY A 304 31.46 -23.42 23.53
N VAL A 305 31.97 -23.77 22.35
CA VAL A 305 32.52 -25.10 22.06
C VAL A 305 33.89 -25.32 22.73
N GLN A 306 34.67 -24.26 22.95
CA GLN A 306 35.99 -24.38 23.58
C GLN A 306 35.94 -24.53 25.10
N SER A 307 34.83 -24.18 25.75
CA SER A 307 34.64 -24.30 27.21
C SER A 307 34.08 -25.67 27.65
N GLY A 308 34.02 -26.67 26.77
CA GLY A 308 33.65 -28.03 27.16
C GLY A 308 34.66 -28.62 28.14
N PRO A 309 34.23 -29.17 29.29
CA PRO A 309 35.13 -29.68 30.32
C PRO A 309 36.05 -30.73 29.71
N SER A 310 37.36 -30.45 29.73
CA SER A 310 38.40 -31.41 29.44
C SER A 310 38.14 -32.65 30.27
N ALA A 311 37.68 -33.72 29.61
CA ALA A 311 37.35 -34.99 30.24
C ALA A 311 38.54 -35.41 31.12
N SER A 312 38.30 -35.48 32.42
CA SER A 312 39.27 -36.03 33.37
C SER A 312 39.68 -37.41 32.86
N PRO A 313 40.99 -37.70 32.76
CA PRO A 313 41.45 -39.00 32.28
C PRO A 313 40.87 -40.10 33.19
N PRO A 314 40.47 -41.25 32.62
CA PRO A 314 39.97 -42.36 33.41
C PRO A 314 41.04 -42.77 34.41
N GLY A 315 40.76 -42.57 35.70
CA GLY A 315 41.59 -43.07 36.78
C GLY A 315 41.61 -44.58 36.73
N GLY A 316 42.76 -45.15 36.38
CA GLY A 316 43.01 -46.59 36.46
C GLY A 316 43.06 -47.02 37.92
N GLY A 317 42.21 -47.99 38.26
CA GLY A 317 42.28 -48.83 39.46
C GLY A 317 42.21 -50.28 39.03
#